data_AF-A0A2E7S0I2-F1
#
_entry.id   AF-A0A2E7S0I2-F1
#
_cell.length_a   1.000
_cell.length_b   1.000
_cell.length_c   1.000
_cell.angle_alpha   90.00
_cell.angle_beta   90.00
_cell.angle_gamma   90.00
#
_symmetry.space_group_name_H-M   'P 1'
#
loop_
_entity.id
_entity.type
_entity.pdbx_description
1 polymer ?
#
loop_
_entity_poly.entity_id
_entity_poly.type
_entity_poly.pdbx_seq_one_letter_code
_entity_poly.pdbx_strand_id
1 'polypeptide(L)'
;MPGGNLTINFGSSAAAGIRVELLEAEGKPIEGYTLDDCPEIFGDSIRHTVRWKRGGDVRSLEGRPVRLRFALRDADLYAFQFVPFQPDPVRPPRPKAVQ
;
A
#
# COMPACT_ATOMS: atom_id res chain seq x y z
N MET A 1 9.44 -8.59 -15.03
CA MET A 1 10.23 -8.26 -13.83
C MET A 1 9.43 -8.75 -12.63
N PRO A 2 10.01 -9.53 -11.69
CA PRO A 2 9.28 -9.96 -10.50
C PRO A 2 8.86 -8.72 -9.71
N GLY A 3 7.56 -8.61 -9.43
CA GLY A 3 6.99 -7.57 -8.59
C GLY A 3 7.23 -7.92 -7.13
N GLY A 4 7.52 -6.94 -6.30
CA GLY A 4 7.79 -7.14 -4.87
C GLY A 4 7.16 -6.12 -3.94
N ASN A 5 6.83 -4.92 -4.42
CA ASN A 5 5.91 -4.01 -3.76
C ASN A 5 4.94 -3.39 -4.76
N LEU A 6 3.81 -2.88 -4.25
CA LEU A 6 2.92 -2.00 -4.99
C LEU A 6 3.29 -0.54 -4.70
N THR A 7 3.49 0.26 -5.74
CA THR A 7 3.65 1.72 -5.61
C THR A 7 2.52 2.48 -6.29
N ILE A 8 2.16 3.62 -5.72
CA ILE A 8 1.15 4.54 -6.25
C ILE A 8 1.71 5.96 -6.42
N ASN A 9 1.24 6.65 -7.45
CA ASN A 9 1.36 8.10 -7.64
C ASN A 9 -0.01 8.71 -7.33
N PHE A 10 -0.09 9.58 -6.33
CA PHE A 10 -1.35 10.13 -5.86
C PHE A 10 -1.17 11.50 -5.22
N GLY A 11 -2.28 12.24 -5.13
CA GLY A 11 -2.42 13.44 -4.32
C GLY A 11 -3.71 13.39 -3.50
N SER A 12 -3.69 13.92 -2.27
CA SER A 12 -4.87 13.98 -1.41
C SER A 12 -4.93 15.30 -0.63
N SER A 13 -6.13 15.72 -0.24
CA SER A 13 -6.31 16.83 0.71
C SER A 13 -5.92 16.43 2.15
N ALA A 14 -5.96 17.37 3.09
CA ALA A 14 -5.57 17.15 4.49
C ALA A 14 -6.54 16.25 5.29
N ALA A 15 -7.78 16.11 4.85
CA ALA A 15 -8.80 15.24 5.47
C ALA A 15 -9.15 14.02 4.59
N ALA A 16 -8.31 13.77 3.58
CA ALA A 16 -8.48 12.75 2.57
C ALA A 16 -7.66 11.49 2.84
N GLY A 17 -7.90 10.47 2.02
CA GLY A 17 -7.04 9.30 2.04
C GLY A 17 -7.32 8.28 0.95
N ILE A 18 -6.32 7.44 0.72
CA ILE A 18 -6.37 6.26 -0.13
C ILE A 18 -6.13 5.04 0.75
N ARG A 19 -6.95 4.01 0.57
CA ARG A 19 -6.65 2.65 1.02
C ARG A 19 -6.68 1.71 -0.16
N VAL A 20 -5.90 0.65 -0.09
CA VAL A 20 -5.76 -0.33 -1.17
C VAL A 20 -5.93 -1.72 -0.61
N GLU A 21 -6.63 -2.57 -1.32
CA GLU A 21 -6.63 -4.00 -1.06
C GLU A 21 -6.33 -4.83 -2.29
N LEU A 22 -5.83 -6.04 -2.04
CA LEU A 22 -5.62 -7.07 -3.05
C LEU A 22 -6.71 -8.13 -2.94
N LEU A 23 -7.33 -8.43 -4.07
CA LEU A 23 -8.34 -9.47 -4.20
C LEU A 23 -7.81 -10.60 -5.09
N GLU A 24 -8.32 -11.80 -4.87
CA GLU A 24 -8.23 -12.90 -5.84
C GLU A 24 -8.98 -12.53 -7.14
N ALA A 25 -8.78 -13.32 -8.20
CA ALA A 25 -9.42 -13.07 -9.49
C ALA A 25 -10.96 -13.00 -9.38
N GLU A 26 -11.52 -13.78 -8.47
CA GLU A 26 -12.94 -13.90 -8.19
C GLU A 26 -13.47 -12.74 -7.32
N GLY A 27 -12.59 -11.85 -6.85
CA GLY A 27 -12.94 -10.69 -6.03
C GLY A 27 -12.94 -10.96 -4.52
N LYS A 28 -12.47 -12.12 -4.07
CA LYS A 28 -12.31 -12.44 -2.64
C LYS A 28 -11.11 -11.69 -2.06
N PRO A 29 -11.22 -10.98 -0.92
CA PRO A 29 -10.08 -10.34 -0.28
C PRO A 29 -8.98 -11.33 0.13
N ILE A 30 -7.73 -10.95 -0.13
CA ILE A 30 -6.56 -11.70 0.30
C ILE A 30 -6.19 -11.27 1.72
N GLU A 31 -6.13 -12.23 2.64
CA GLU A 31 -5.79 -11.98 4.05
C GLU A 31 -4.43 -11.26 4.20
N GLY A 32 -4.38 -10.26 5.08
CA GLY A 32 -3.21 -9.41 5.28
C GLY A 32 -2.98 -8.35 4.22
N TYR A 33 -3.81 -8.31 3.17
CA TYR A 33 -3.82 -7.27 2.15
C TYR A 33 -5.21 -6.62 1.99
N THR A 34 -6.02 -6.66 3.05
CA THR A 34 -7.39 -6.11 3.06
C THR A 34 -7.40 -4.59 3.26
N LEU A 35 -8.54 -3.93 3.05
CA LEU A 35 -8.70 -2.50 3.38
C LEU A 35 -8.49 -2.21 4.86
N ASP A 36 -8.82 -3.15 5.75
CA ASP A 36 -8.63 -2.98 7.20
C ASP A 36 -7.17 -3.17 7.61
N ASP A 37 -6.39 -3.86 6.78
CA ASP A 37 -4.95 -4.00 6.93
C ASP A 37 -4.17 -2.89 6.24
N CYS A 38 -4.80 -2.05 5.42
CA CYS A 38 -4.19 -0.91 4.77
C CYS A 38 -4.42 0.36 5.62
N PRO A 39 -3.39 0.89 6.30
CA PRO A 39 -3.48 2.21 6.93
C PRO A 39 -3.86 3.26 5.89
N GLU A 40 -4.55 4.31 6.34
CA GLU A 40 -4.91 5.41 5.45
C GLU A 40 -3.66 6.12 4.93
N ILE A 41 -3.56 6.25 3.61
CA ILE A 41 -2.47 6.90 2.89
C ILE A 41 -2.93 8.31 2.50
N PHE A 42 -2.19 9.33 2.89
CA PHE A 42 -2.51 10.73 2.61
C PHE A 42 -1.25 11.52 2.24
N GLY A 43 -1.42 12.69 1.62
CA GLY A 43 -0.36 13.57 1.15
C GLY A 43 -0.27 13.61 -0.38
N ASP A 44 0.89 14.03 -0.89
CA ASP A 44 1.22 14.08 -2.31
C ASP A 44 2.54 13.35 -2.54
N SER A 45 2.53 12.37 -3.43
CA SER A 45 3.71 11.56 -3.71
C SER A 45 3.66 10.93 -5.10
N ILE A 46 4.74 11.17 -5.86
CA ILE A 46 4.99 10.54 -7.16
C ILE A 46 5.26 9.03 -7.02
N ARG A 47 5.81 8.58 -5.89
CA ARG A 47 6.12 7.17 -5.63
C ARG A 47 5.96 6.81 -4.15
N HIS A 48 4.75 6.43 -3.77
CA HIS A 48 4.46 5.91 -2.44
C HIS A 48 4.37 4.38 -2.47
N THR A 49 5.09 3.69 -1.59
CA THR A 49 4.96 2.23 -1.46
C THR A 49 3.78 1.92 -0.55
N VAL A 50 2.79 1.21 -1.08
CA VAL A 50 1.64 0.74 -0.28
C VAL A 50 2.15 -0.29 0.71
N ARG A 51 1.86 -0.07 2.00
CA ARG A 51 2.20 -0.98 3.08
C ARG A 51 0.96 -1.34 3.87
N TRP A 52 0.67 -2.62 3.96
CA TRP A 52 -0.33 -3.14 4.87
C TRP A 52 0.30 -3.35 6.25
N LYS A 53 -0.49 -3.72 7.26
CA LYS A 53 0.00 -4.01 8.62
C LYS A 53 1.11 -5.05 8.64
N ARG A 54 1.09 -5.99 7.70
CA ARG A 54 2.11 -7.03 7.52
C ARG A 54 3.36 -6.57 6.75
N GLY A 55 3.39 -5.34 6.26
CA GLY A 55 4.42 -4.80 5.39
C GLY A 55 3.97 -4.62 3.93
N GLY A 56 4.93 -4.29 3.06
CA GLY A 56 4.67 -4.07 1.63
C GLY A 56 5.07 -5.22 0.70
N ASP A 57 5.57 -6.34 1.21
CA ASP A 57 6.01 -7.48 0.39
C ASP A 57 4.82 -8.17 -0.26
N VAL A 58 4.79 -8.26 -1.59
CA VAL A 58 3.75 -8.98 -2.35
C VAL A 58 4.28 -10.19 -3.11
N ARG A 59 5.55 -10.58 -2.92
CA ARG A 59 6.18 -11.69 -3.68
C ARG A 59 5.46 -13.02 -3.51
N SER A 60 4.77 -13.22 -2.38
CA SER A 60 3.93 -14.42 -2.15
C SER A 60 2.76 -14.56 -3.14
N LEU A 61 2.49 -13.53 -3.94
CA LEU A 61 1.41 -13.49 -4.94
C LEU A 61 1.94 -13.64 -6.38
N GLU A 62 3.25 -13.82 -6.58
CA GLU A 62 3.82 -14.01 -7.92
C GLU A 62 3.14 -15.16 -8.67
N GLY A 63 2.88 -14.94 -9.97
CA GLY A 63 2.20 -15.91 -10.83
C GLY A 63 0.68 -16.03 -10.59
N ARG A 64 0.12 -15.33 -9.60
CA ARG A 64 -1.33 -15.33 -9.33
C ARG A 64 -1.98 -14.06 -9.90
N PRO A 65 -3.05 -14.17 -10.70
CA PRO A 65 -3.88 -13.01 -11.03
C PRO A 65 -4.48 -12.40 -9.76
N VAL A 66 -4.40 -11.08 -9.64
CA VAL A 66 -4.98 -10.33 -8.53
C VAL A 66 -5.76 -9.13 -9.08
N ARG A 67 -6.75 -8.66 -8.32
CA ARG A 67 -7.44 -7.40 -8.60
C ARG A 67 -7.05 -6.38 -7.54
N LEU A 68 -6.80 -5.15 -7.97
CA LEU A 68 -6.58 -4.02 -7.08
C LEU A 68 -7.91 -3.31 -6.84
N ARG A 69 -8.31 -3.14 -5.58
CA ARG A 69 -9.40 -2.21 -5.22
C ARG A 69 -8.81 -1.02 -4.46
N PHE A 70 -9.01 0.16 -5.01
CA PHE A 70 -8.64 1.42 -4.39
C PHE A 70 -9.89 2.06 -3.79
N ALA A 71 -9.86 2.39 -2.50
CA ALA A 71 -10.88 3.16 -1.82
C ALA A 71 -10.34 4.59 -1.63
N LEU A 72 -10.90 5.54 -2.38
CA LEU A 72 -10.50 6.94 -2.38
C LEU A 72 -11.52 7.77 -1.62
N ARG A 73 -11.04 8.70 -0.79
CA ARG A 73 -11.83 9.77 -0.18
C ARG A 73 -11.10 11.08 -0.41
N ASP A 74 -11.65 11.94 -1.26
CA ASP A 74 -11.09 13.27 -1.58
C ASP A 74 -9.61 13.23 -2.03
N ALA A 75 -9.30 12.26 -2.90
CA ALA A 75 -7.96 11.99 -3.38
C ALA A 75 -7.99 11.67 -4.87
N ASP A 76 -6.88 11.95 -5.54
CA ASP A 76 -6.63 11.61 -6.94
C ASP A 76 -5.54 10.53 -7.01
N LEU A 77 -5.78 9.49 -7.82
CA LEU A 77 -4.81 8.44 -8.14
C LEU A 77 -4.40 8.57 -9.61
N TYR A 78 -3.13 8.86 -9.86
CA TYR A 78 -2.63 9.11 -11.21
C TYR A 78 -2.00 7.88 -11.86
N ALA A 79 -1.30 7.06 -11.07
CA ALA A 79 -0.67 5.84 -11.57
C ALA A 79 -0.44 4.81 -10.45
N PHE A 80 -0.29 3.55 -10.85
CA PHE A 80 0.13 2.46 -9.96
C PHE A 80 1.02 1.48 -10.72
N GLN A 81 1.93 0.82 -9.99
CA GLN A 81 2.87 -0.14 -10.58
C GLN A 81 3.35 -1.15 -9.53
N PHE A 82 3.52 -2.41 -9.94
CA PHE A 82 4.35 -3.36 -9.19
C PHE A 82 5.83 -3.15 -9.52
N VAL A 83 6.65 -2.91 -8.50
CA VAL A 83 8.09 -2.65 -8.62
C VAL A 83 8.89 -3.73 -7.87
N PRO A 84 10.20 -3.89 -8.13
CA PRO A 84 11.03 -4.81 -7.37
C PRO A 84 10.93 -4.57 -5.86
N PHE A 85 11.06 -5.64 -5.08
CA PHE A 85 10.97 -5.60 -3.62
C PHE A 85 12.00 -4.65 -3.02
N GLN A 86 11.52 -3.80 -2.12
CA GLN A 86 12.26 -2.98 -1.19
C GLN A 86 11.78 -3.32 0.22
N PRO A 87 12.71 -3.53 1.18
CA PRO A 87 12.34 -3.81 2.55
C PRO A 87 11.56 -2.64 3.15
N ASP A 88 10.71 -2.93 4.11
CA ASP A 88 10.03 -1.89 4.87
C ASP A 88 11.08 -1.02 5.59
N PRO A 89 10.90 0.31 5.63
CA PRO A 89 11.83 1.19 6.31
C PRO A 89 11.90 0.82 7.79
N VAL A 90 13.12 0.67 8.30
CA VAL A 90 13.35 0.47 9.73
C VAL A 90 12.81 1.70 10.45
N ARG A 91 11.74 1.54 11.23
CA ARG A 91 11.28 2.63 12.10
C ARG A 91 12.38 2.89 13.13
N PRO A 92 12.88 4.12 13.25
CA PRO A 92 13.80 4.44 14.33
C PRO A 92 13.09 4.17 15.67
N PRO A 93 13.81 3.67 16.68
CA PRO A 93 13.24 3.54 18.02
C PRO A 93 12.70 4.91 18.45
N ARG A 94 11.51 4.93 19.08
CA ARG A 94 11.01 6.19 19.67
C ARG A 94 12.09 6.73 20.62
N PRO A 95 12.40 8.03 20.57
CA PRO A 95 13.22 8.65 21.60
C PRO A 95 12.61 8.29 22.95
N LYS A 96 13.43 7.79 23.89
CA LYS A 96 12.98 7.65 25.28
C LYS A 96 12.58 9.05 25.74
N ALA A 97 11.38 9.19 26.30
CA ALA A 97 10.99 10.43 26.94
C ALA A 97 12.08 10.79 27.97
N VAL A 98 12.72 11.94 27.77
CA VAL A 98 13.59 12.52 28.80
C VAL A 98 12.64 12.89 29.93
N GLN A 99 12.83 12.24 31.09
CA GLN A 99 12.21 12.67 32.35
C GLN A 99 12.84 13.97 32.81
#